data_AF-B0TKS6-F1
#
_entry.id   AF-B0TKS6-F1
#
_cell.length_a   1.000
_cell.length_b   1.000
_cell.length_c   1.000
_cell.angle_alpha   90.00
_cell.angle_beta   90.00
_cell.angle_gamma   90.00
#
_symmetry.space_group_name_H-M   'P 1'
#
loop_
_entity.id
_entity.type
_entity.pdbx_description
1 polymer ?
#
loop_
_entity_poly.entity_id
_entity_poly.type
_entity_poly.pdbx_seq_one_letter_code
_entity_poly.pdbx_strand_id
1 'polypeptide(L)' 'MKPTKQSLTTDDAIRNEANRVITALNHSNYPIEPIVAESVIESLVAIAEKLDLAIAKTLRVRLVAIRNNIHVNQIQQAA' A
#
# COMPACT_ATOMS: atom_id res chain seq x y z
N MET A 1 16.19 -27.39 2.78
CA MET A 1 15.43 -26.30 2.14
C MET A 1 16.44 -25.23 1.70
N LYS A 2 16.62 -25.00 0.39
CA LYS A 2 17.53 -23.94 -0.09
C LYS A 2 16.77 -22.60 0.00
N PRO A 3 17.28 -21.56 0.68
CA PRO A 3 16.62 -20.26 0.68
C PRO A 3 16.58 -19.73 -0.76
N THR A 4 15.40 -19.35 -1.24
CA THR A 4 15.24 -18.71 -2.54
C THR A 4 15.87 -17.31 -2.47
N LYS A 5 16.71 -16.96 -3.46
CA LYS A 5 17.38 -15.64 -3.58
C LYS A 5 16.41 -14.49 -3.91
N GLN A 6 15.11 -14.62 -3.65
CA GLN A 6 14.18 -13.51 -3.78
C GLN A 6 14.31 -12.64 -2.53
N SER A 7 15.36 -11.82 -2.50
CA SER A 7 15.41 -10.70 -1.58
C SER A 7 14.34 -9.71 -2.03
N LEU A 8 13.16 -9.77 -1.40
CA LEU A 8 12.15 -8.74 -1.59
C LEU A 8 12.75 -7.42 -1.13
N THR A 9 12.75 -6.39 -1.97
CA THR A 9 13.20 -5.07 -1.52
C THR A 9 12.18 -4.51 -0.53
N THR A 10 12.60 -3.58 0.34
CA THR A 10 11.68 -2.92 1.27
C THR A 10 10.55 -2.20 0.51
N ASP A 11 10.87 -1.62 -0.65
CA ASP A 11 9.90 -0.97 -1.53
C ASP A 11 8.84 -1.96 -2.05
N ASP A 12 9.26 -3.16 -2.48
CA ASP A 12 8.35 -4.21 -2.91
C ASP A 12 7.49 -4.75 -1.76
N ALA A 13 8.07 -4.88 -0.56
CA ALA A 13 7.33 -5.30 0.64
C ALA A 13 6.20 -4.33 0.97
N ILE A 14 6.50 -3.03 1.00
CA ILE A 14 5.54 -1.96 1.27
C ILE A 14 4.48 -1.89 0.16
N ARG A 15 4.88 -2.00 -1.11
CA ARG A 15 3.94 -2.05 -2.24
C ARG A 15 2.95 -3.18 -2.09
N ASN A 16 3.45 -4.38 -1.79
CA ASN A 16 2.63 -5.57 -1.67
C ASN A 16 1.65 -5.46 -0.51
N GLU A 17 2.06 -4.89 0.63
CA GLU A 17 1.15 -4.64 1.75
C GLU A 17 0.08 -3.61 1.40
N ALA A 18 0.47 -2.47 0.81
CA ALA A 18 -0.50 -1.47 0.38
C ALA A 18 -1.53 -2.04 -0.61
N ASN A 19 -1.10 -2.89 -1.54
CA ASN A 19 -2.00 -3.56 -2.49
C ASN A 19 -2.92 -4.58 -1.84
N ARG A 20 -2.48 -5.27 -0.78
CA ARG A 20 -3.38 -6.13 0.03
C ARG A 20 -4.48 -5.31 0.68
N VAL A 21 -4.14 -4.18 1.29
CA VAL A 21 -5.12 -3.26 1.91
C VAL A 21 -6.09 -2.69 0.88
N ILE A 22 -5.60 -2.22 -0.27
CA ILE A 22 -6.44 -1.71 -1.36
C ILE A 22 -7.41 -2.80 -1.87
N THR A 23 -6.93 -4.04 -1.98
CA THR A 23 -7.77 -5.17 -2.40
C THR A 23 -8.85 -5.46 -1.37
N ALA A 24 -8.51 -5.43 -0.08
CA ALA A 24 -9.48 -5.62 1.01
C ALA A 24 -10.50 -4.47 1.06
N LEU A 25 -10.08 -3.23 0.80
CA LEU A 25 -10.96 -2.06 0.74
C LEU A 25 -11.96 -2.16 -0.42
N ASN A 26 -11.50 -2.64 -1.58
CA ASN A 26 -12.33 -2.77 -2.78
C ASN A 26 -13.08 -4.11 -2.85
N HIS A 27 -13.02 -4.94 -1.81
CA HIS A 27 -13.63 -6.27 -1.86
C HIS A 27 -15.15 -6.19 -1.99
N SER A 28 -15.72 -6.74 -3.06
CA SER A 28 -17.12 -6.50 -3.43
C SER A 28 -18.15 -7.00 -2.41
N ASN A 29 -17.81 -8.04 -1.64
CA ASN A 29 -18.74 -8.69 -0.70
C ASN A 29 -18.47 -8.34 0.77
N TYR A 30 -17.27 -7.84 1.09
CA TYR A 30 -16.83 -7.62 2.47
C TYR A 30 -15.69 -6.58 2.48
N PRO A 31 -15.97 -5.34 2.10
CA PRO A 31 -14.96 -4.29 2.15
C PRO A 31 -14.58 -4.02 3.61
N ILE A 32 -13.28 -3.81 3.87
CA ILE A 32 -12.87 -3.27 5.17
C ILE A 32 -13.33 -1.81 5.31
N GLU A 33 -13.47 -1.34 6.55
CA GLU A 33 -13.83 0.06 6.79
C GLU A 33 -12.73 1.00 6.27
N PRO A 34 -13.10 2.12 5.60
CA PRO A 34 -12.12 3.07 5.06
C PRO A 34 -11.14 3.60 6.11
N ILE A 35 -11.57 3.78 7.36
CA ILE A 35 -10.71 4.25 8.46
C ILE A 35 -9.60 3.25 8.81
N VAL A 36 -9.86 1.94 8.65
CA VAL A 36 -8.87 0.89 8.85
C VAL A 36 -7.85 0.93 7.71
N ALA A 37 -8.32 1.03 6.47
CA ALA A 37 -7.44 1.17 5.31
C ALA A 37 -6.58 2.43 5.40
N GLU A 38 -7.16 3.56 5.84
CA GLU A 38 -6.47 4.83 6.04
C GLU A 38 -5.32 4.69 7.03
N SER A 39 -5.57 4.14 8.22
CA SER A 39 -4.56 3.96 9.28
C SER A 39 -3.36 3.13 8.83
N VAL A 40 -3.62 2.03 8.09
CA VAL A 40 -2.54 1.18 7.57
C VAL A 40 -1.75 1.90 6.48
N ILE A 41 -2.42 2.53 5.51
CA ILE A 41 -1.74 3.27 4.44
C ILE A 41 -0.94 4.46 5.00
N GLU A 42 -1.46 5.18 5.98
CA GLU A 42 -0.76 6.27 6.67
C GLU A 42 0.51 5.76 7.38
N SER A 43 0.43 4.60 8.03
CA SER A 43 1.60 3.96 8.64
C SER A 43 2.67 3.58 7.60
N LEU A 44 2.24 3.03 6.46
CA LEU A 44 3.16 2.69 5.35
C LEU A 44 3.80 3.93 4.72
N VAL A 45 3.05 5.03 4.60
CA VAL A 45 3.57 6.34 4.17
C VAL A 45 4.69 6.79 5.12
N ALA A 46 4.44 6.81 6.43
CA ALA A 46 5.42 7.24 7.41
C ALA A 46 6.70 6.40 7.39
N ILE A 47 6.58 5.07 7.24
CA ILE A 47 7.73 4.16 7.10
C ILE A 47 8.50 4.45 5.80
N ALA A 48 7.80 4.57 4.67
CA ALA A 48 8.42 4.81 3.37
C ALA A 48 9.16 6.16 3.33
N GLU A 49 8.60 7.20 3.95
CA GLU A 49 9.24 8.51 4.09
C GLU A 49 10.49 8.44 4.97
N LYS A 50 10.42 7.72 6.09
CA LYS A 50 11.57 7.58 6.99
C LYS A 50 12.76 6.86 6.34
N LEU A 51 12.47 5.99 5.38
CA LEU A 51 13.44 5.22 4.62
C LEU A 51 13.80 5.86 3.25
N ASP A 52 13.28 7.06 2.96
CA ASP A 52 13.47 7.77 1.69
C ASP A 52 13.15 6.92 0.44
N LEU A 53 12.05 6.15 0.51
CA LEU A 53 11.61 5.27 -0.57
C LEU A 53 10.72 6.02 -1.58
N ALA A 54 10.96 5.77 -2.87
CA ALA A 54 10.21 6.40 -3.96
C ALA A 54 8.70 6.12 -3.90
N ILE A 55 8.29 4.97 -3.34
CA ILE A 55 6.88 4.60 -3.20
C ILE A 55 6.08 5.51 -2.26
N ALA A 56 6.73 6.26 -1.36
CA ALA A 56 6.06 7.17 -0.41
C ALA A 56 5.10 8.15 -1.10
N LYS A 57 5.53 8.73 -2.23
CA LYS A 57 4.70 9.66 -3.02
C LYS A 57 3.44 8.99 -3.54
N THR A 58 3.56 7.78 -4.05
CA THR A 58 2.41 7.02 -4.58
C THR A 58 1.44 6.64 -3.47
N LEU A 59 1.95 6.23 -2.31
CA LEU A 59 1.12 5.92 -1.14
C LEU A 59 0.35 7.15 -0.63
N ARG A 60 0.97 8.34 -0.61
CA ARG A 60 0.27 9.59 -0.24
C ARG A 60 -0.93 9.87 -1.14
N VAL A 61 -0.80 9.66 -2.46
CA VAL A 61 -1.93 9.84 -3.39
C VAL A 61 -3.06 8.86 -3.06
N ARG A 62 -2.72 7.61 -2.73
CA ARG A 62 -3.71 6.60 -2.34
C ARG A 62 -4.38 6.92 -1.01
N LEU A 63 -3.62 7.42 -0.03
CA LEU A 63 -4.15 7.89 1.26
C LEU A 63 -5.17 9.02 1.06
N VAL A 64 -4.86 10.00 0.21
CA VAL A 64 -5.78 11.09 -0.11
C VAL A 64 -7.05 10.57 -0.78
N ALA A 65 -6.93 9.60 -1.70
CA ALA A 65 -8.10 8.99 -2.32
C ALA A 65 -9.01 8.29 -1.30
N ILE A 66 -8.44 7.52 -0.35
CA ILE A 66 -9.19 6.86 0.74
C ILE A 66 -9.94 7.89 1.59
N ARG A 67 -9.24 8.93 2.06
CA ARG A 67 -9.81 10.01 2.89
C ARG A 67 -10.98 10.75 2.22
N ASN A 68 -11.01 10.76 0.89
CA ASN A 68 -12.04 11.44 0.11
C ASN A 68 -13.08 10.46 -0.46
N ASN A 69 -13.09 9.18 -0.05
CA ASN A 69 -13.98 8.14 -0.56
C ASN A 69 -13.92 7.99 -2.10
N ILE A 70 -12.75 8.19 -2.68
CA ILE A 70 -12.48 8.00 -4.11
C ILE A 70 -12.00 6.58 -4.33
N HIS A 71 -12.47 5.91 -5.40
CA HIS A 71 -12.02 4.56 -5.75
C HIS A 71 -10.49 4.49 -5.90
N VAL A 72 -9.89 3.47 -5.27
CA VAL A 72 -8.44 3.37 -5.12
C VAL A 72 -7.90 2.22 -5.96
N ASN A 73 -7.10 2.53 -6.98
CA ASN A 73 -6.45 1.52 -7.80
C ASN A 73 -5.18 0.96 -7.14
N GLN A 74 -4.83 -0.28 -7.45
CA GLN A 74 -3.56 -0.89 -7.04
C GLN A 74 -2.35 -0.06 -7.51
N ILE A 75 -1.27 -0.16 -6.75
CA ILE A 75 0.02 0.46 -7.03
C ILE A 75 0.81 -0.45 -7.96
N GLN A 76 1.14 0.06 -9.14
CA GLN A 76 1.97 -0.64 -10.12
C GLN A 76 3.45 -0.53 -9.76
N GLN A 77 4.22 -1.54 -10.12
CA GLN A 77 5.69 -1.47 -10.10
C GLN A 77 6.12 -0.61 -11.29
N ALA A 78 7.04 0.33 -11.07
CA ALA A 78 7.64 1.04 -12.20
C ALA A 78 8.43 0.03 -13.04
N ALA A 79 8.22 0.07 -14.37
CA ALA A 79 8.89 -0.81 -15.32
C ALA A 79 10.39 -0.50 -15.42
#